data_AF-A0A526XRY6-F1
#
_entry.id   AF-A0A526XRY6-F1
#
_cell.length_a   1.000
_cell.length_b   1.000
_cell.length_c   1.000
_cell.angle_alpha   90.00
_cell.angle_beta   90.00
_cell.angle_gamma   90.00
#
_symmetry.space_group_name_H-M   'P 1'
#
loop_
_entity.id
_entity.type
_entity.pdbx_description
1 polymer ?
#
loop_
_entity_poly.entity_id
_entity_poly.type
_entity_poly.pdbx_seq_one_letter_code
_entity_poly.pdbx_strand_id
1 'polypeptide(L)'
;DVAKALALGVDAVSIGTAALVALGDNDPRWEADYNELGTTAGAYDDWHEGRDPAGITTQDPELMKRLDPIAAGRRLANYLKVMTLEAQTIARACGKN
;
A
#
# COMPACT_ATOMS: atom_id res chain seq x y z
N ASP A 1 4.52 -13.98 -0.53
CA ASP A 1 3.41 -14.36 -1.45
C ASP A 1 3.74 -14.32 -2.92
N VAL A 2 4.27 -13.21 -3.45
CA VAL A 2 4.62 -13.10 -4.89
C VAL A 2 5.47 -14.27 -5.38
N ALA A 3 6.55 -14.62 -4.66
CA ALA A 3 7.41 -15.74 -5.04
C ALA A 3 6.67 -17.10 -5.10
N LYS A 4 5.73 -17.33 -4.19
CA LYS A 4 4.91 -18.56 -4.17
C LYS A 4 3.96 -18.57 -5.37
N ALA A 5 3.28 -17.46 -5.64
CA ALA A 5 2.38 -17.36 -6.78
C ALA A 5 3.13 -17.60 -8.11
N LEU A 6 4.28 -16.94 -8.30
CA LEU A 6 5.14 -17.16 -9.48
C LEU A 6 5.60 -18.62 -9.59
N ALA A 7 5.95 -19.27 -8.47
CA ALA A 7 6.32 -20.68 -8.46
C ALA A 7 5.17 -21.62 -8.86
N LEU A 8 3.91 -21.21 -8.68
CA LEU A 8 2.72 -21.94 -9.14
C LEU A 8 2.41 -21.73 -10.63
N GLY A 9 3.20 -20.93 -11.35
CA GLY A 9 3.14 -20.79 -12.81
C GLY A 9 2.35 -19.60 -13.32
N VAL A 10 2.06 -18.60 -12.49
CA VAL A 10 1.44 -17.34 -12.96
C VAL A 10 2.51 -16.42 -13.57
N ASP A 11 2.13 -15.66 -14.60
CA ASP A 11 3.02 -14.69 -15.25
C ASP A 11 3.14 -13.38 -14.47
N ALA A 12 2.15 -13.04 -13.65
CA ALA A 12 2.09 -11.79 -12.92
C ALA A 12 1.30 -11.90 -11.60
N VAL A 13 1.57 -10.98 -10.68
CA VAL A 13 0.85 -10.84 -9.41
C VAL A 13 0.39 -9.38 -9.27
N SER A 14 -0.89 -9.18 -9.01
CA SER A 14 -1.45 -7.87 -8.71
C SER A 14 -1.36 -7.55 -7.22
N ILE A 15 -1.04 -6.31 -6.89
CA ILE A 15 -0.99 -5.80 -5.52
C ILE A 15 -1.97 -4.62 -5.37
N GLY A 16 -2.97 -4.78 -4.51
CA GLY A 16 -3.97 -3.75 -4.20
C GLY A 16 -3.65 -3.03 -2.90
N THR A 17 -4.17 -3.55 -1.78
CA THR A 17 -4.05 -2.93 -0.45
C THR A 17 -2.62 -2.61 -0.04
N ALA A 18 -1.66 -3.51 -0.25
CA ALA A 18 -0.27 -3.26 0.10
C ALA A 18 0.34 -2.07 -0.67
N ALA A 19 -0.11 -1.81 -1.89
CA ALA A 19 0.28 -0.63 -2.64
C ALA A 19 -0.31 0.65 -2.02
N LEU A 20 -1.58 0.63 -1.59
CA LEU A 20 -2.20 1.75 -0.88
C LEU A 20 -1.49 2.05 0.43
N VAL A 21 -1.18 1.02 1.23
CA VAL A 21 -0.39 1.17 2.46
C VAL A 21 0.98 1.78 2.18
N ALA A 22 1.66 1.37 1.11
CA ALA A 22 2.93 1.99 0.70
C ALA A 22 2.77 3.48 0.31
N LEU A 23 1.62 3.88 -0.25
CA LEU A 23 1.33 5.29 -0.52
C LEU A 23 1.13 6.10 0.77
N GLY A 24 0.76 5.45 1.87
CA GLY A 24 0.53 6.05 3.20
C GLY A 24 -0.90 5.87 3.70
N ASP A 25 -1.63 4.89 3.16
CA ASP A 25 -2.95 4.50 3.65
C ASP A 25 -2.87 4.03 5.10
N ASN A 26 -3.87 4.36 5.92
CA ASN A 26 -3.92 3.97 7.32
C ASN A 26 -2.68 4.42 8.15
N ASP A 27 -1.97 5.48 7.72
CA ASP A 27 -0.76 5.96 8.41
C ASP A 27 -1.07 6.55 9.80
N PRO A 28 -0.36 6.14 10.88
CA PRO A 28 -0.55 6.65 12.24
C PRO A 28 -0.41 8.15 12.41
N ARG A 29 0.17 8.88 11.45
CA ARG A 29 0.19 10.35 11.47
C ARG A 29 -1.20 10.98 11.48
N TRP A 30 -2.22 10.24 11.02
CA TRP A 30 -3.63 10.66 11.00
C TRP A 30 -4.47 10.01 12.11
N GLU A 31 -3.85 9.45 13.15
CA GLU A 31 -4.53 8.74 14.24
C GLU A 31 -5.67 9.55 14.86
N ALA A 32 -5.49 10.87 15.07
CA ALA A 32 -6.54 11.73 15.62
C ALA A 32 -7.80 11.73 14.71
N ASP A 33 -7.61 11.94 13.41
CA ASP A 33 -8.69 11.94 12.42
C ASP A 33 -9.37 10.56 12.32
N TYR A 34 -8.61 9.47 12.39
CA TYR A 34 -9.19 8.12 12.45
C TYR A 34 -10.04 7.89 13.70
N ASN A 35 -9.59 8.39 14.86
CA ASN A 35 -10.36 8.31 16.10
C ASN A 35 -11.67 9.13 16.02
N GLU A 36 -11.66 10.26 15.33
CA GLU A 36 -12.90 11.04 15.06
C GLU A 36 -13.89 10.28 14.17
N LEU A 37 -13.41 9.36 13.33
CA LEU A 37 -14.23 8.44 12.55
C LEU A 37 -14.67 7.21 13.35
N GLY A 38 -14.25 7.07 14.61
CA GLY A 38 -14.59 5.91 15.46
C GLY A 38 -13.74 4.67 15.18
N THR A 39 -12.58 4.82 14.52
CA THR A 39 -11.62 3.74 14.25
C THR A 39 -10.21 4.14 14.71
N THR A 40 -9.18 3.40 14.32
CA THR A 40 -7.75 3.68 14.59
C THR A 40 -6.92 3.45 13.33
N ALA A 41 -5.74 4.07 13.24
CA ALA A 41 -4.85 3.84 12.11
C ALA A 41 -4.49 2.35 11.97
N GLY A 42 -4.57 1.85 10.74
CA GLY A 42 -4.38 0.42 10.44
C GLY A 42 -5.67 -0.39 10.44
N ALA A 43 -6.79 0.18 10.90
CA ALA A 43 -8.08 -0.49 11.01
C ALA A 43 -9.23 0.21 10.27
N TYR A 44 -8.99 1.34 9.60
CA TYR A 44 -10.03 1.97 8.77
C TYR A 44 -10.26 1.13 7.51
N ASP A 45 -11.52 0.71 7.30
CA ASP A 45 -11.96 -0.11 6.17
C ASP A 45 -13.24 0.40 5.48
N ASP A 46 -13.82 1.50 5.97
CA ASP A 46 -15.01 2.17 5.42
C ASP A 46 -14.70 3.04 4.19
N TRP A 47 -13.90 2.50 3.25
CA TRP A 47 -13.44 3.20 2.05
C TRP A 47 -14.57 3.78 1.19
N HIS A 48 -15.71 3.10 1.18
CA HIS A 48 -16.89 3.50 0.42
C HIS A 48 -17.52 4.80 0.93
N GLU A 49 -17.25 5.20 2.18
CA GLU A 49 -17.70 6.49 2.72
C GLU A 49 -16.90 7.67 2.17
N GLY A 50 -15.72 7.43 1.59
CA GLY A 50 -14.87 8.48 1.01
C GLY A 50 -14.29 9.45 2.04
N ARG A 51 -14.19 9.06 3.31
CA ARG A 51 -13.73 9.91 4.42
C ARG A 51 -12.28 9.64 4.83
N ASP A 52 -11.52 8.95 3.99
CA ASP A 52 -10.15 8.56 4.25
C ASP A 52 -9.25 9.76 4.64
N PRO A 53 -8.79 9.83 5.90
CA PRO A 53 -7.88 10.85 6.38
C PRO A 53 -6.53 10.89 5.65
N ALA A 54 -6.07 9.77 5.09
CA ALA A 54 -4.83 9.72 4.32
C ALA A 54 -4.94 10.41 2.95
N GLY A 55 -6.16 10.67 2.47
CA GLY A 55 -6.40 11.35 1.20
C GLY A 55 -6.24 10.46 -0.03
N ILE A 56 -6.25 9.13 0.13
CA ILE A 56 -5.99 8.17 -0.96
C ILE A 56 -7.29 7.67 -1.57
N THR A 57 -8.28 7.35 -0.74
CA THR A 57 -9.58 6.77 -1.14
C THR A 57 -10.73 7.73 -0.82
N THR A 58 -10.61 8.95 -1.32
CA THR A 58 -11.58 10.03 -1.11
C THR A 58 -11.75 10.88 -2.35
N GLN A 59 -12.90 11.54 -2.48
CA GLN A 59 -13.15 12.59 -3.47
C GLN A 59 -13.36 13.96 -2.81
N ASP A 60 -13.14 14.06 -1.50
CA ASP A 60 -13.18 15.34 -0.79
C ASP A 60 -11.94 16.17 -1.17
N PRO A 61 -12.11 17.39 -1.73
CA PRO A 61 -10.99 18.20 -2.20
C PRO A 61 -9.98 18.58 -1.11
N GLU A 62 -10.38 18.68 0.15
CA GLU A 62 -9.47 18.99 1.25
C GLU A 62 -8.67 17.77 1.68
N LEU A 63 -9.30 16.59 1.72
CA LEU A 63 -8.59 15.35 2.03
C LEU A 63 -7.65 14.93 0.89
N MET A 64 -8.05 15.08 -0.37
CA MET A 64 -7.22 14.75 -1.54
C MET A 64 -5.87 15.49 -1.54
N LYS A 65 -5.83 16.74 -1.02
CA LYS A 65 -4.59 17.52 -0.91
C LYS A 65 -3.55 16.88 0.01
N ARG A 66 -3.94 15.95 0.89
CA ARG A 66 -3.05 15.28 1.84
C ARG A 66 -2.13 14.25 1.17
N LEU A 67 -2.49 13.79 -0.03
CA LEU A 67 -1.66 12.90 -0.82
C LEU A 67 -0.74 13.69 -1.76
N ASP A 68 0.54 13.80 -1.39
CA ASP A 68 1.58 14.27 -2.33
C ASP A 68 1.94 13.13 -3.30
N PRO A 69 1.60 13.24 -4.61
CA PRO A 69 1.81 12.17 -5.57
C PRO A 69 3.30 11.87 -5.82
N ILE A 70 4.19 12.86 -5.68
CA ILE A 70 5.63 12.67 -5.90
C ILE A 70 6.24 11.90 -4.72
N ALA A 71 5.93 12.31 -3.49
CA ALA A 71 6.39 11.59 -2.31
C ALA A 71 5.79 10.18 -2.22
N ALA A 72 4.49 10.04 -2.50
CA ALA A 72 3.82 8.75 -2.49
C ALA A 72 4.37 7.81 -3.58
N GLY A 73 4.60 8.31 -4.80
CA GLY A 73 5.23 7.55 -5.87
C GLY A 73 6.62 7.04 -5.52
N ARG A 74 7.43 7.85 -4.81
CA ARG A 74 8.74 7.41 -4.28
C ARG A 74 8.60 6.28 -3.25
N ARG A 75 7.63 6.37 -2.33
CA ARG A 75 7.37 5.29 -1.37
C ARG A 75 6.95 4.00 -2.05
N LEU A 76 6.03 4.08 -3.02
CA LEU A 76 5.59 2.93 -3.81
C LEU A 76 6.76 2.30 -4.60
N ALA A 77 7.61 3.11 -5.22
CA ALA A 77 8.80 2.62 -5.92
C ALA A 77 9.78 1.90 -4.98
N ASN A 78 9.98 2.41 -3.77
CA ASN A 78 10.81 1.76 -2.75
C ASN A 78 10.21 0.41 -2.32
N TYR A 79 8.90 0.36 -2.08
CA TYR A 79 8.21 -0.89 -1.76
C TYR A 79 8.38 -1.93 -2.87
N LEU A 80 8.12 -1.57 -4.13
CA LEU A 80 8.30 -2.44 -5.28
C LEU A 80 9.76 -2.94 -5.43
N LYS A 81 10.73 -2.07 -5.18
CA LYS A 81 12.15 -2.42 -5.22
C LYS A 81 12.48 -3.48 -4.17
N VAL A 82 12.04 -3.30 -2.93
CA VAL A 82 12.26 -4.28 -1.85
C VAL A 82 11.57 -5.60 -2.17
N MET A 83 10.30 -5.56 -2.56
CA MET A 83 9.55 -6.75 -3.00
C MET A 83 10.27 -7.53 -4.11
N THR A 84 10.85 -6.81 -5.08
CA THR A 84 11.63 -7.41 -6.17
C THR A 84 12.88 -8.09 -5.64
N LEU A 85 13.64 -7.42 -4.75
CA LEU A 85 14.86 -7.98 -4.16
C LEU A 85 14.57 -9.23 -3.33
N GLU A 86 13.48 -9.24 -2.56
CA GLU A 86 13.05 -10.42 -1.79
C GLU A 86 12.65 -11.57 -2.71
N ALA A 87 11.82 -11.31 -3.73
CA ALA A 87 11.41 -12.33 -4.70
C ALA A 87 12.62 -12.94 -5.42
N GLN A 88 13.58 -12.10 -5.86
CA GLN A 88 14.83 -12.55 -6.45
C GLN A 88 15.67 -13.39 -5.48
N THR A 89 15.71 -13.02 -4.19
CA THR A 89 16.47 -13.75 -3.18
C THR A 89 15.90 -15.15 -2.97
N ILE A 90 14.57 -15.28 -2.91
CA ILE A 90 13.89 -16.59 -2.84
C ILE A 90 14.13 -17.38 -4.13
N ALA A 91 14.01 -16.76 -5.30
CA ALA A 91 14.26 -17.42 -6.58
C ALA A 91 15.67 -18.00 -6.66
N ARG A 92 16.70 -17.24 -6.24
CA ARG A 92 18.09 -17.70 -6.16
C ARG A 92 18.28 -18.84 -5.18
N ALA A 93 17.65 -18.80 -4.01
CA ALA A 93 17.68 -19.89 -3.05
C ALA A 93 17.08 -21.19 -3.62
N CYS A 94 16.15 -21.08 -4.58
CA CYS A 94 15.56 -22.19 -5.32
C CYS A 94 16.32 -22.55 -6.62
N GLY A 95 17.53 -22.03 -6.84
CA GLY A 95 18.37 -22.35 -8.01
C GLY A 95 17.93 -21.69 -9.32
N LYS A 96 17.14 -20.61 -9.26
CA LYS A 96 16.77 -19.78 -10.42
C LYS A 96 17.66 -18.53 -10.48
N ASN A 97 18.13 -18.16 -11.68
CA ASN A 97 18.91 -16.94 -11.94
C ASN A 97 18.11 -15.95 -12.77
#